data_AF-A0A936Q2H7-F1
#
_entry.id   AF-A0A936Q2H7-F1
#
_cell.length_a   1.000
_cell.length_b   1.000
_cell.length_c   1.000
_cell.angle_alpha   90.00
_cell.angle_beta   90.00
_cell.angle_gamma   90.00
#
_symmetry.space_group_name_H-M   'P 1'
#
loop_
_entity.id
_entity.type
_entity.pdbx_description
1 polymer ?
#
loop_
_entity_poly.entity_id
_entity_poly.type
_entity_poly.pdbx_seq_one_letter_code
_entity_poly.pdbx_strand_id
1 'polypeptide(L)'
;MGLRPGLFLGHEGGELFGHLWVIHWHAEALPAWPSGTDLALGAEPWPVIDPLTTLTVAALSRVFGAVSAWNALALGAVALAYVGGAAVGRRVGGAPAVAGVLVALSPPLLGSLSSGLSEDAGLGLLALAYAALLGEGFGMSLLGGALLGLTAASGLVLGALGALGAVALGLVDLWRRPARLGRWVSAALLALALAAPAAWMHADRLGGEGHRSGAPHEQPEPAWRLNPWRGADLASFVAVGEAQPPEGALMRIHPTALGLVPLVLALIGGRHPLWLALLAAMALSAGPRLSFMGEPLGLDNPAVRLFRLLPGAELLNHHARVMLIGQLALAALAARGAVTLAARWPGREGRVQTALALLIAAELSLLSPTPLPLPTTSAHIDPLWSALKDVPGAVLPLPLAGPGVHTQRPLYEQRAHGRPLRLSPNRPGDLGELQDDPTARWLNTLALPRGARPPESPSWAGLAEAGVGAVVVREAYVEEVTARLGPPDVTAQGGAAWWVSGR
;
A
#
# COMPACT_ATOMS: atom_id res chain seq x y z
N MET A 1 5.92 -5.58 22.36
CA MET A 1 4.47 -5.83 22.20
C MET A 1 4.26 -7.30 21.87
N GLY A 2 3.53 -8.03 22.70
CA GLY A 2 3.07 -9.37 22.31
C GLY A 2 1.96 -9.21 21.27
N LEU A 3 2.16 -9.74 20.06
CA LEU A 3 1.08 -9.86 19.09
C LEU A 3 -0.03 -10.69 19.75
N ARG A 4 -1.19 -10.09 19.99
CA ARG A 4 -2.34 -10.86 20.49
C ARG A 4 -2.76 -11.84 19.39
N PRO A 5 -3.01 -13.11 19.70
CA PRO A 5 -3.57 -14.05 18.74
C PRO A 5 -4.80 -13.44 18.07
N GLY A 6 -4.91 -13.58 16.74
CA GLY A 6 -6.06 -13.08 15.99
C GLY A 6 -6.03 -11.59 15.63
N LEU A 7 -4.89 -10.90 15.69
CA LEU A 7 -4.75 -9.51 15.23
C LEU A 7 -3.75 -9.38 14.06
N PHE A 8 -4.17 -8.72 12.98
CA PHE A 8 -3.30 -8.29 11.88
C PHE A 8 -2.67 -6.93 12.20
N LEU A 9 -1.42 -6.72 11.79
CA LEU A 9 -0.81 -5.39 11.71
C LEU A 9 -1.41 -4.62 10.52
N GLY A 10 -1.95 -3.44 10.76
CA GLY A 10 -2.67 -2.62 9.79
C GLY A 10 -3.97 -2.08 10.38
N HIS A 11 -4.42 -0.95 9.84
CA HIS A 11 -5.63 -0.25 10.21
C HIS A 11 -6.83 -0.85 9.47
N GLU A 12 -7.98 -0.92 10.13
CA GLU A 12 -9.17 -1.54 9.56
C GLU A 12 -9.77 -0.71 8.43
N GLY A 13 -9.60 0.62 8.45
CA GLY A 13 -9.92 1.53 7.34
C GLY A 13 -8.82 1.63 6.26
N GLY A 14 -7.87 0.70 6.24
CA GLY A 14 -6.87 0.57 5.17
C GLY A 14 -7.27 -0.47 4.12
N GLU A 15 -6.39 -0.73 3.16
CA GLU A 15 -6.60 -1.75 2.12
C GLU A 15 -6.27 -3.20 2.59
N LEU A 16 -6.11 -3.38 3.90
CA LEU A 16 -5.70 -4.63 4.55
C LEU A 16 -6.56 -5.83 4.13
N PHE A 17 -7.88 -5.71 4.22
CA PHE A 17 -8.79 -6.83 3.94
C PHE A 17 -8.74 -7.28 2.48
N GLY A 18 -8.54 -6.34 1.54
CA GLY A 18 -8.34 -6.66 0.13
C GLY A 18 -7.10 -7.51 -0.10
N HIS A 19 -5.96 -7.12 0.48
CA HIS A 19 -4.72 -7.90 0.39
C HIS A 19 -4.85 -9.27 1.07
N LEU A 20 -5.46 -9.33 2.26
CA LEU A 20 -5.65 -10.60 2.98
C LEU A 20 -6.57 -11.58 2.23
N TRP A 21 -7.61 -11.07 1.56
CA TRP A 21 -8.45 -11.88 0.69
C TRP A 21 -7.64 -12.43 -0.48
N VAL A 22 -6.86 -11.58 -1.16
CA VAL A 22 -5.99 -12.00 -2.28
C VAL A 22 -5.02 -13.10 -1.86
N ILE A 23 -4.35 -12.91 -0.73
CA ILE A 23 -3.40 -13.88 -0.16
C ILE A 23 -4.09 -15.21 0.15
N HIS A 24 -5.31 -15.18 0.68
CA HIS A 24 -6.01 -16.38 1.09
C HIS A 24 -6.32 -17.31 -0.09
N TRP A 25 -7.00 -16.83 -1.13
CA TRP A 25 -7.37 -17.72 -2.24
C TRP A 25 -6.13 -18.17 -3.03
N HIS A 26 -5.06 -17.37 -3.09
CA HIS A 26 -3.79 -17.86 -3.62
C HIS A 26 -3.16 -18.95 -2.76
N ALA A 27 -3.28 -18.89 -1.43
CA ALA A 27 -2.81 -19.97 -0.56
C ALA A 27 -3.56 -21.29 -0.84
N GLU A 28 -4.85 -21.21 -1.14
CA GLU A 28 -5.69 -22.34 -1.56
C GLU A 28 -5.32 -22.85 -2.95
N ALA A 29 -5.03 -21.94 -3.89
CA ALA A 29 -4.68 -22.27 -5.26
C ALA A 29 -3.29 -22.93 -5.41
N LEU A 30 -2.38 -22.82 -4.43
CA LEU A 30 -1.06 -23.43 -4.50
C LEU A 30 -1.14 -24.98 -4.59
N PRO A 31 -0.41 -25.61 -5.54
CA PRO A 31 0.66 -25.05 -6.38
C PRO A 31 0.25 -24.55 -7.77
N ALA A 32 -1.04 -24.56 -8.14
CA ALA A 32 -1.54 -24.16 -9.46
C ALA A 32 -1.48 -22.63 -9.75
N TRP A 33 -0.73 -21.88 -8.94
CA TRP A 33 -0.52 -20.45 -9.02
C TRP A 33 0.35 -20.06 -10.24
N PRO A 34 0.15 -18.87 -10.87
CA PRO A 34 -0.92 -17.90 -10.64
C PRO A 34 -2.20 -18.25 -11.41
N SER A 35 -3.37 -17.99 -10.83
CA SER A 35 -4.68 -18.11 -11.47
C SER A 35 -5.52 -16.90 -11.06
N GLY A 36 -6.67 -16.64 -11.70
CA GLY A 36 -7.72 -15.78 -11.15
C GLY A 36 -8.72 -16.57 -10.29
N THR A 37 -9.87 -15.97 -9.97
CA THR A 37 -10.92 -16.61 -9.16
C THR A 37 -12.34 -16.15 -9.55
N ASP A 38 -13.32 -17.04 -9.45
CA ASP A 38 -14.76 -16.78 -9.60
C ASP A 38 -15.42 -16.35 -8.27
N LEU A 39 -14.64 -16.21 -7.20
CA LEU A 39 -15.12 -15.81 -5.89
C LEU A 39 -15.62 -14.36 -5.85
N ALA A 40 -15.28 -13.50 -6.79
CA ALA A 40 -15.80 -12.13 -6.84
C ALA A 40 -15.97 -11.65 -8.28
N LEU A 41 -16.88 -10.71 -8.50
CA LEU A 41 -17.17 -10.17 -9.84
C LEU A 41 -15.94 -9.52 -10.47
N GLY A 42 -15.51 -10.07 -11.61
CA GLY A 42 -14.38 -9.55 -12.39
C GLY A 42 -13.01 -9.92 -11.82
N ALA A 43 -12.94 -10.93 -10.95
CA ALA A 43 -11.68 -11.47 -10.41
C ALA A 43 -11.12 -12.66 -11.22
N GLU A 44 -11.86 -13.15 -12.22
CA GLU A 44 -11.49 -14.29 -13.07
C GLU A 44 -10.20 -14.06 -13.88
N PRO A 45 -9.95 -12.87 -14.44
CA PRO A 45 -8.69 -12.60 -15.13
C PRO A 45 -7.60 -12.07 -14.18
N TRP A 46 -7.85 -11.93 -12.86
CA TRP A 46 -6.97 -11.17 -11.97
C TRP A 46 -5.72 -11.98 -11.58
N PRO A 47 -4.52 -11.71 -12.14
CA PRO A 47 -3.48 -12.73 -12.15
C PRO A 47 -2.60 -12.74 -10.90
N VAL A 48 -2.58 -11.67 -10.07
CA VAL A 48 -1.97 -11.48 -8.72
C VAL A 48 -1.55 -10.01 -8.56
N ILE A 49 -1.69 -9.44 -7.36
CA ILE A 49 -1.04 -8.17 -6.96
C ILE A 49 0.26 -8.50 -6.22
N ASP A 50 1.34 -7.75 -6.46
CA ASP A 50 2.63 -7.88 -5.78
C ASP A 50 3.14 -9.34 -5.67
N PRO A 51 3.41 -10.01 -6.82
CA PRO A 51 3.59 -11.46 -6.89
C PRO A 51 4.52 -12.09 -5.85
N LEU A 52 5.67 -11.45 -5.59
CA LEU A 52 6.64 -11.96 -4.63
C LEU A 52 6.08 -11.93 -3.20
N THR A 53 5.44 -10.83 -2.81
CA THR A 53 4.87 -10.70 -1.45
C THR A 53 3.68 -11.63 -1.28
N THR A 54 2.77 -11.66 -2.26
CA THR A 54 1.60 -12.54 -2.25
C THR A 54 1.99 -14.00 -2.17
N LEU A 55 2.94 -14.46 -3.00
CA LEU A 55 3.43 -15.84 -2.95
C LEU A 55 4.06 -16.16 -1.59
N THR A 56 4.88 -15.26 -1.05
CA THR A 56 5.55 -15.44 0.24
C THR A 56 4.52 -15.57 1.37
N VAL A 57 3.54 -14.67 1.44
CA VAL A 57 2.53 -14.71 2.51
C VAL A 57 1.57 -15.88 2.31
N ALA A 58 1.17 -16.22 1.08
CA ALA A 58 0.32 -17.37 0.80
C ALA A 58 0.99 -18.67 1.25
N ALA A 59 2.27 -18.87 0.92
CA ALA A 59 3.04 -20.04 1.35
C ALA A 59 3.19 -20.10 2.88
N LEU A 60 3.53 -19.00 3.53
CA LEU A 60 3.62 -18.92 4.99
C LEU A 60 2.27 -19.14 5.67
N SER A 61 1.17 -18.69 5.05
CA SER A 61 -0.19 -18.83 5.58
C SER A 61 -0.62 -20.30 5.69
N ARG A 62 -0.16 -21.17 4.78
CA ARG A 62 -0.43 -22.61 4.85
C ARG A 62 0.22 -23.28 6.06
N VAL A 63 1.32 -22.72 6.57
CA VAL A 63 2.09 -23.31 7.68
C VAL A 63 1.73 -22.66 9.02
N PHE A 64 1.59 -21.34 9.05
CA PHE A 64 1.48 -20.55 10.28
C PHE A 64 0.13 -19.86 10.47
N GLY A 65 -0.77 -19.96 9.48
CA GLY A 65 -2.02 -19.21 9.43
C GLY A 65 -1.85 -17.78 8.90
N ALA A 66 -2.95 -17.20 8.40
CA ALA A 66 -2.94 -15.90 7.71
C ALA A 66 -2.43 -14.74 8.60
N VAL A 67 -2.82 -14.73 9.88
CA VAL A 67 -2.41 -13.68 10.84
C VAL A 67 -0.90 -13.66 11.03
N SER A 68 -0.32 -14.81 11.32
CA SER A 68 1.12 -14.95 11.54
C SER A 68 1.91 -14.61 10.27
N ALA A 69 1.44 -15.09 9.12
CA ALA A 69 2.10 -14.85 7.83
C ALA A 69 2.10 -13.37 7.44
N TRP A 70 0.96 -12.68 7.60
CA TRP A 70 0.87 -11.24 7.33
C TRP A 70 1.75 -10.43 8.29
N ASN A 71 1.71 -10.72 9.59
CA ASN A 71 2.53 -10.02 10.57
C ASN A 71 4.03 -10.28 10.34
N ALA A 72 4.40 -11.49 9.89
CA ALA A 72 5.77 -11.81 9.49
C ALA A 72 6.22 -11.00 8.27
N LEU A 73 5.35 -10.77 7.28
CA LEU A 73 5.65 -9.88 6.16
C LEU A 73 5.91 -8.45 6.65
N ALA A 74 5.00 -7.88 7.44
CA ALA A 74 5.12 -6.49 7.90
C ALA A 74 6.39 -6.28 8.73
N LEU A 75 6.66 -7.16 9.70
CA LEU A 75 7.88 -7.09 10.51
C LEU A 75 9.14 -7.38 9.69
N GLY A 76 9.07 -8.35 8.77
CA GLY A 76 10.13 -8.68 7.84
C GLY A 76 10.49 -7.50 6.93
N ALA A 77 9.50 -6.74 6.47
CA ALA A 77 9.70 -5.53 5.68
C ALA A 77 10.48 -4.45 6.46
N VAL A 78 10.11 -4.21 7.73
CA VAL A 78 10.84 -3.28 8.61
C VAL A 78 12.28 -3.75 8.85
N ALA A 79 12.48 -5.04 9.11
CA ALA A 79 13.81 -5.61 9.31
C ALA A 79 14.68 -5.52 8.04
N LEU A 80 14.10 -5.81 6.87
CA LEU A 80 14.79 -5.74 5.59
C LEU A 80 15.12 -4.28 5.21
N ALA A 81 14.20 -3.36 5.50
CA ALA A 81 14.41 -1.92 5.38
C ALA A 81 15.58 -1.43 6.26
N TYR A 82 15.71 -1.94 7.50
CA TYR A 82 16.88 -1.66 8.35
C TYR A 82 18.18 -2.14 7.71
N VAL A 83 18.22 -3.41 7.27
CA VAL A 83 19.41 -4.01 6.67
C VAL A 83 19.81 -3.28 5.38
N GLY A 84 18.84 -2.98 4.51
CA GLY A 84 19.06 -2.23 3.28
C GLY A 84 19.52 -0.80 3.52
N GLY A 85 18.86 -0.07 4.44
CA GLY A 85 19.28 1.27 4.83
C GLY A 85 20.70 1.28 5.41
N ALA A 86 21.03 0.33 6.29
CA ALA A 86 22.37 0.20 6.85
C ALA A 86 23.43 -0.10 5.78
N ALA A 87 23.10 -0.92 4.77
CA ALA A 87 23.97 -1.19 3.64
C ALA A 87 24.22 0.07 2.80
N VAL A 88 23.18 0.86 2.49
CA VAL A 88 23.32 2.16 1.80
C VAL A 88 24.19 3.11 2.62
N GLY A 89 23.90 3.25 3.93
CA GLY A 89 24.68 4.10 4.84
C GLY A 89 26.16 3.76 4.83
N ARG A 90 26.50 2.48 4.87
CA ARG A 90 27.90 2.01 4.77
C ARG A 90 28.53 2.37 3.43
N ARG A 91 27.82 2.22 2.32
CA ARG A 91 28.32 2.50 0.96
C ARG A 91 28.65 3.97 0.74
N VAL A 92 27.94 4.87 1.39
CA VAL A 92 28.18 6.32 1.30
C VAL A 92 29.17 6.83 2.38
N GLY A 93 29.81 5.93 3.13
CA GLY A 93 30.73 6.28 4.21
C GLY A 93 30.05 6.90 5.44
N GLY A 94 28.75 6.64 5.63
CA GLY A 94 27.96 7.11 6.77
C GLY A 94 27.82 6.06 7.88
N ALA A 95 27.12 6.44 8.95
CA ALA A 95 26.80 5.59 10.09
C ALA A 95 25.68 4.57 9.72
N PRO A 96 25.95 3.25 9.65
CA PRO A 96 24.98 2.26 9.18
C PRO A 96 23.71 2.18 10.06
N ALA A 97 23.85 2.27 11.39
CA ALA A 97 22.71 2.21 12.31
C ALA A 97 21.73 3.37 12.10
N VAL A 98 22.25 4.58 11.81
CA VAL A 98 21.43 5.77 11.54
C VAL A 98 20.63 5.61 10.26
N ALA A 99 21.27 5.20 9.16
CA ALA A 99 20.55 4.95 7.90
C ALA A 99 19.56 3.80 8.03
N GLY A 100 19.94 2.70 8.71
CA GLY A 100 19.07 1.55 8.91
C GLY A 100 17.81 1.91 9.68
N VAL A 101 17.93 2.57 10.85
CA VAL A 101 16.78 3.02 11.63
C VAL A 101 15.90 3.95 10.81
N LEU A 102 16.48 4.90 10.08
CA LEU A 102 15.71 5.88 9.33
C LEU A 102 14.87 5.22 8.22
N VAL A 103 15.42 4.25 7.48
CA VAL A 103 14.68 3.57 6.42
C VAL A 103 13.61 2.64 7.02
N ALA A 104 13.96 1.91 8.08
CA ALA A 104 13.05 0.99 8.77
C ALA A 104 11.84 1.69 9.38
N LEU A 105 12.04 2.90 9.91
CA LEU A 105 11.00 3.71 10.54
C LEU A 105 10.56 4.87 9.64
N SER A 106 10.85 4.82 8.34
CA SER A 106 10.50 5.90 7.43
C SER A 106 8.98 6.07 7.39
N PRO A 107 8.45 7.30 7.56
CA PRO A 107 7.00 7.51 7.59
C PRO A 107 6.25 6.97 6.36
N PRO A 108 6.77 7.02 5.11
CA PRO A 108 6.08 6.41 3.97
C PRO A 108 5.94 4.88 4.08
N LEU A 109 6.97 4.18 4.59
CA LEU A 109 6.92 2.73 4.79
C LEU A 109 5.93 2.37 5.91
N LEU A 110 6.03 3.07 7.05
CA LEU A 110 5.12 2.81 8.18
C LEU A 110 3.67 3.14 7.82
N GLY A 111 3.42 4.21 7.07
CA GLY A 111 2.09 4.54 6.54
C GLY A 111 1.53 3.47 5.62
N SER A 112 2.37 2.94 4.73
CA SER A 112 2.02 1.85 3.81
C SER A 112 1.65 0.57 4.57
N LEU A 113 2.49 0.14 5.52
CA LEU A 113 2.21 -1.02 6.39
C LEU A 113 0.99 -0.79 7.28
N SER A 114 0.82 0.43 7.82
CA SER A 114 -0.36 0.85 8.59
C SER A 114 -1.63 0.79 7.75
N SER A 115 -1.55 1.01 6.43
CA SER A 115 -2.69 0.88 5.52
C SER A 115 -2.94 -0.57 5.09
N GLY A 116 -2.13 -1.53 5.53
CA GLY A 116 -2.24 -2.91 5.11
C GLY A 116 -1.77 -3.18 3.68
N LEU A 117 -0.83 -2.38 3.16
CA LEU A 117 -0.30 -2.53 1.80
C LEU A 117 0.94 -3.44 1.79
N SER A 118 1.03 -4.30 0.77
CA SER A 118 2.21 -5.13 0.51
C SER A 118 3.21 -4.50 -0.47
N GLU A 119 2.75 -3.58 -1.31
CA GLU A 119 3.50 -3.03 -2.46
C GLU A 119 4.80 -2.29 -2.09
N ASP A 120 4.89 -1.74 -0.88
CA ASP A 120 6.10 -1.05 -0.40
C ASP A 120 6.97 -1.90 0.55
N ALA A 121 6.56 -3.14 0.85
CA ALA A 121 7.34 -4.07 1.68
C ALA A 121 8.73 -4.37 1.06
N GLY A 122 8.87 -4.18 -0.25
CA GLY A 122 10.11 -4.30 -0.99
C GLY A 122 11.12 -3.16 -0.79
N LEU A 123 10.83 -2.12 0.01
CA LEU A 123 11.73 -0.96 0.17
C LEU A 123 13.16 -1.38 0.60
N GLY A 124 13.26 -2.38 1.48
CA GLY A 124 14.56 -2.91 1.90
C GLY A 124 15.33 -3.61 0.77
N LEU A 125 14.64 -4.32 -0.14
CA LEU A 125 15.25 -4.89 -1.34
C LEU A 125 15.79 -3.80 -2.25
N LEU A 126 15.03 -2.71 -2.44
CA LEU A 126 15.46 -1.57 -3.23
C LEU A 126 16.69 -0.88 -2.63
N ALA A 127 16.71 -0.69 -1.30
CA ALA A 127 17.86 -0.14 -0.61
C ALA A 127 19.11 -1.03 -0.77
N LEU A 128 18.95 -2.35 -0.65
CA LEU A 128 20.03 -3.31 -0.94
C LEU A 128 20.47 -3.26 -2.41
N ALA A 129 19.53 -3.11 -3.35
CA ALA A 129 19.85 -2.96 -4.77
C ALA A 129 20.74 -1.74 -5.00
N TYR A 130 20.40 -0.57 -4.45
CA TYR A 130 21.23 0.62 -4.52
C TYR A 130 22.59 0.43 -3.83
N ALA A 131 22.61 -0.19 -2.65
CA ALA A 131 23.86 -0.49 -1.97
C ALA A 131 24.77 -1.41 -2.81
N ALA A 132 24.18 -2.35 -3.56
CA ALA A 132 24.91 -3.25 -4.45
C ALA A 132 25.39 -2.54 -5.72
N LEU A 133 24.55 -1.71 -6.35
CA LEU A 133 24.90 -0.92 -7.54
C LEU A 133 26.02 0.10 -7.26
N LEU A 134 26.06 0.67 -6.06
CA LEU A 134 27.16 1.52 -5.59
C LEU A 134 28.44 0.74 -5.26
N GLY A 135 28.38 -0.58 -5.23
CA GLY A 135 29.49 -1.45 -4.93
C GLY A 135 30.53 -1.55 -6.05
N GLU A 136 31.71 -2.03 -5.68
CA GLU A 136 32.75 -2.32 -6.67
C GLU A 136 32.66 -3.78 -7.12
N GLY A 137 32.86 -4.01 -8.41
CA GLY A 137 32.90 -5.34 -9.00
C GLY A 137 31.64 -5.70 -9.79
N PHE A 138 31.81 -6.60 -10.76
CA PHE A 138 30.73 -7.04 -11.65
C PHE A 138 29.63 -7.81 -10.91
N GLY A 139 30.00 -8.69 -9.97
CA GLY A 139 29.03 -9.46 -9.17
C GLY A 139 28.10 -8.58 -8.33
N MET A 140 28.60 -7.46 -7.80
CA MET A 140 27.77 -6.50 -7.07
C MET A 140 26.76 -5.80 -7.98
N SER A 141 27.15 -5.46 -9.22
CA SER A 141 26.22 -4.90 -10.21
C SER A 141 25.14 -5.91 -10.61
N LEU A 142 25.50 -7.19 -10.80
CA LEU A 142 24.52 -8.24 -11.06
C LEU A 142 23.56 -8.41 -9.88
N LEU A 143 24.06 -8.47 -8.64
CA LEU A 143 23.21 -8.53 -7.45
C LEU A 143 22.28 -7.32 -7.37
N GLY A 144 22.80 -6.11 -7.67
CA GLY A 144 22.00 -4.89 -7.72
C GLY A 144 20.89 -4.96 -8.76
N GLY A 145 21.19 -5.44 -9.97
CA GLY A 145 20.20 -5.69 -11.01
C GLY A 145 19.15 -6.72 -10.58
N ALA A 146 19.58 -7.82 -9.95
CA ALA A 146 18.69 -8.87 -9.47
C ALA A 146 17.69 -8.35 -8.42
N LEU A 147 18.19 -7.67 -7.39
CA LEU A 147 17.38 -7.10 -6.32
C LEU A 147 16.43 -6.00 -6.84
N LEU A 148 16.89 -5.18 -7.80
CA LEU A 148 16.06 -4.17 -8.44
C LEU A 148 14.91 -4.81 -9.24
N GLY A 149 15.19 -5.86 -10.01
CA GLY A 149 14.16 -6.60 -10.74
C GLY A 149 13.12 -7.23 -9.81
N LEU A 150 13.56 -7.86 -8.72
CA LEU A 150 12.68 -8.44 -7.69
C LEU A 150 11.83 -7.39 -6.96
N THR A 151 12.27 -6.12 -6.92
CA THR A 151 11.49 -5.03 -6.34
C THR A 151 10.19 -4.82 -7.13
N ALA A 152 10.20 -4.97 -8.45
CA ALA A 152 8.99 -4.88 -9.28
C ALA A 152 7.97 -5.98 -8.95
N ALA A 153 8.43 -7.16 -8.53
CA ALA A 153 7.57 -8.24 -8.06
C ALA A 153 7.04 -8.02 -6.65
N SER A 154 7.65 -7.11 -5.87
CA SER A 154 7.10 -6.67 -4.58
C SER A 154 6.12 -5.53 -4.73
N GLY A 155 6.29 -4.68 -5.74
CA GLY A 155 5.39 -3.60 -6.10
C GLY A 155 5.87 -2.91 -7.38
N LEU A 156 5.04 -2.91 -8.41
CA LEU A 156 5.44 -2.45 -9.75
C LEU A 156 5.86 -0.97 -9.75
N VAL A 157 5.11 -0.12 -9.04
CA VAL A 157 5.42 1.31 -8.90
C VAL A 157 6.73 1.52 -8.13
N LEU A 158 6.97 0.77 -7.05
CA LEU A 158 8.22 0.84 -6.31
C LEU A 158 9.41 0.43 -7.20
N GLY A 159 9.25 -0.64 -7.99
CA GLY A 159 10.24 -1.08 -8.97
C GLY A 159 10.54 -0.01 -10.03
N ALA A 160 9.50 0.63 -10.58
CA ALA A 160 9.64 1.69 -11.58
C ALA A 160 10.36 2.93 -11.01
N LEU A 161 9.94 3.41 -9.83
CA LEU A 161 10.61 4.52 -9.13
C LEU A 161 12.05 4.16 -8.77
N GLY A 162 12.26 2.91 -8.33
CA GLY A 162 13.56 2.34 -8.07
C GLY A 162 14.48 2.37 -9.30
N ALA A 163 13.95 2.00 -10.46
CA ALA A 163 14.66 1.98 -11.73
C ALA A 163 15.06 3.40 -12.18
N LEU A 164 14.18 4.40 -12.02
CA LEU A 164 14.52 5.80 -12.31
C LEU A 164 15.70 6.29 -11.46
N GLY A 165 15.69 5.97 -10.15
CA GLY A 165 16.82 6.27 -9.28
C GLY A 165 18.09 5.52 -9.69
N ALA A 166 18.00 4.25 -10.09
CA ALA A 166 19.13 3.47 -10.58
C ALA A 166 19.71 4.04 -11.89
N VAL A 167 18.86 4.50 -12.81
CA VAL A 167 19.29 5.18 -14.05
C VAL A 167 20.04 6.47 -13.73
N ALA A 168 19.51 7.30 -12.82
CA ALA A 168 20.20 8.53 -12.41
C ALA A 168 21.57 8.23 -11.78
N LEU A 169 21.64 7.24 -10.88
CA LEU A 169 22.90 6.77 -10.29
C LEU A 169 23.87 6.25 -11.35
N GLY A 170 23.37 5.49 -12.32
CA GLY A 170 24.17 4.94 -13.42
C GLY A 170 24.73 6.01 -14.34
N LEU A 171 23.92 6.99 -14.74
CA LEU A 171 24.38 8.12 -15.57
C LEU A 171 25.49 8.91 -14.87
N VAL A 172 25.36 9.16 -13.56
CA VAL A 172 26.39 9.86 -12.77
C VAL A 172 27.67 9.02 -12.64
N ASP A 173 27.56 7.71 -12.38
CA ASP A 173 28.73 6.82 -12.30
C ASP A 173 29.43 6.69 -13.66
N LEU A 174 28.67 6.54 -14.76
CA LEU A 174 29.20 6.41 -16.11
C LEU A 174 29.87 7.69 -16.62
N TRP A 175 29.32 8.87 -16.29
CA TRP A 175 29.99 10.14 -16.57
C TRP A 175 31.40 10.13 -15.96
N ARG A 176 31.52 9.70 -14.71
CA ARG A 176 32.79 9.70 -13.98
C ARG A 176 33.71 8.55 -14.38
N ARG A 177 33.14 7.41 -14.79
CA ARG A 177 33.81 6.12 -14.98
C ARG A 177 33.20 5.37 -16.17
N PRO A 178 33.42 5.83 -17.41
CA PRO A 178 32.76 5.26 -18.61
C PRO A 178 33.09 3.78 -18.83
N ALA A 179 34.25 3.31 -18.36
CA ALA A 179 34.64 1.90 -18.39
C ALA A 179 33.68 0.95 -17.64
N ARG A 180 32.74 1.49 -16.83
CA ARG A 180 31.72 0.71 -16.11
C ARG A 180 30.46 0.43 -16.93
N LEU A 181 30.39 0.85 -18.21
CA LEU A 181 29.22 0.65 -19.07
C LEU A 181 28.72 -0.79 -19.09
N GLY A 182 29.62 -1.76 -19.31
CA GLY A 182 29.24 -3.18 -19.34
C GLY A 182 28.57 -3.67 -18.05
N ARG A 183 28.99 -3.15 -16.89
CA ARG A 183 28.40 -3.50 -15.59
C ARG A 183 26.96 -3.00 -15.47
N TRP A 184 26.73 -1.75 -15.85
CA TRP A 184 25.40 -1.13 -15.81
C TRP A 184 24.45 -1.77 -16.81
N VAL A 185 24.93 -2.09 -18.02
CA VAL A 185 24.14 -2.81 -19.03
C VAL A 185 23.75 -4.20 -18.51
N SER A 186 24.69 -4.98 -17.96
CA SER A 186 24.37 -6.30 -17.41
C SER A 186 23.40 -6.23 -16.23
N ALA A 187 23.56 -5.25 -15.33
CA ALA A 187 22.62 -5.04 -14.22
C ALA A 187 21.22 -4.69 -14.74
N ALA A 188 21.11 -3.81 -15.73
CA ALA A 188 19.85 -3.41 -16.34
C ALA A 188 19.16 -4.59 -17.04
N LEU A 189 19.89 -5.39 -17.82
CA LEU A 189 19.36 -6.57 -18.49
C LEU A 189 18.81 -7.60 -17.49
N LEU A 190 19.54 -7.84 -16.40
CA LEU A 190 19.09 -8.76 -15.36
C LEU A 190 17.87 -8.22 -14.61
N ALA A 191 17.85 -6.93 -14.30
CA ALA A 191 16.69 -6.27 -13.70
C ALA A 191 15.45 -6.39 -14.60
N LEU A 192 15.59 -6.13 -15.90
CA LEU A 192 14.53 -6.27 -16.89
C LEU A 192 14.03 -7.71 -16.98
N ALA A 193 14.94 -8.69 -17.05
CA ALA A 193 14.58 -10.10 -17.14
C ALA A 193 13.76 -10.57 -15.92
N LEU A 194 14.09 -10.08 -14.72
CA LEU A 194 13.39 -10.43 -13.48
C LEU A 194 12.11 -9.61 -13.24
N ALA A 195 12.04 -8.38 -13.76
CA ALA A 195 10.85 -7.54 -13.68
C ALA A 195 9.79 -7.92 -14.73
N ALA A 196 10.20 -8.51 -15.87
CA ALA A 196 9.33 -8.83 -16.99
C ALA A 196 8.09 -9.66 -16.62
N PRO A 197 8.16 -10.72 -15.78
CA PRO A 197 6.98 -11.47 -15.38
C PRO A 197 5.95 -10.60 -14.65
N ALA A 198 6.38 -9.80 -13.68
CA ALA A 198 5.49 -8.91 -12.92
C ALA A 198 4.90 -7.80 -13.82
N ALA A 199 5.69 -7.26 -14.74
CA ALA A 199 5.22 -6.28 -15.71
C ALA A 199 4.20 -6.88 -16.69
N TRP A 200 4.43 -8.11 -17.17
CA TRP A 200 3.55 -8.82 -18.08
C TRP A 200 2.16 -9.08 -17.47
N MET A 201 2.11 -9.49 -16.19
CA MET A 201 0.86 -9.68 -15.44
C MET A 201 0.05 -8.38 -15.27
N HIS A 202 0.68 -7.23 -15.52
CA HIS A 202 0.06 -5.92 -15.45
C HIS A 202 0.09 -5.18 -16.81
N ALA A 203 0.29 -5.89 -17.92
CA ALA A 203 0.42 -5.28 -19.25
C ALA A 203 -0.79 -4.39 -19.60
N ASP A 204 -2.01 -4.85 -19.34
CA ASP A 204 -3.24 -4.08 -19.62
C ASP A 204 -3.29 -2.77 -18.80
N ARG A 205 -2.89 -2.86 -17.52
CA ARG A 205 -2.75 -1.66 -16.66
C ARG A 205 -1.66 -0.75 -17.21
N LEU A 206 -0.49 -1.27 -17.54
CA LEU A 206 0.60 -0.50 -18.14
C LEU A 206 0.20 0.13 -19.49
N GLY A 207 -0.75 -0.47 -20.21
CA GLY A 207 -1.37 0.05 -21.43
C GLY A 207 -2.44 1.12 -21.21
N GLY A 208 -2.73 1.48 -19.95
CA GLY A 208 -3.71 2.51 -19.58
C GLY A 208 -5.12 1.99 -19.30
N GLU A 209 -5.38 0.68 -19.43
CA GLU A 209 -6.69 0.13 -19.12
C GLU A 209 -6.97 0.14 -17.61
N GLY A 210 -8.21 0.48 -17.23
CA GLY A 210 -8.63 0.53 -15.83
C GLY A 210 -7.96 1.62 -14.98
N HIS A 211 -7.16 2.51 -15.57
CA HIS A 211 -6.58 3.65 -14.88
C HIS A 211 -7.67 4.63 -14.46
N ARG A 212 -7.83 4.81 -13.14
CA ARG A 212 -8.68 5.88 -12.62
C ARG A 212 -7.98 7.21 -12.91
N SER A 213 -8.36 7.87 -14.01
CA SER A 213 -8.04 9.27 -14.25
C SER A 213 -8.72 10.07 -13.16
N GLY A 214 -7.98 10.34 -12.10
CA GLY A 214 -8.55 11.06 -10.99
C GLY A 214 -8.60 12.56 -11.31
N ALA A 215 -9.76 13.20 -11.12
CA ALA A 215 -9.87 14.66 -11.15
C ALA A 215 -9.11 15.25 -9.94
N PRO A 216 -8.32 16.34 -10.09
CA PRO A 216 -7.67 16.99 -8.95
C PRO A 216 -8.70 17.33 -7.87
N HIS A 217 -8.33 17.11 -6.60
CA HIS A 217 -9.22 17.43 -5.49
C HIS A 217 -9.19 18.94 -5.27
N GLU A 218 -10.34 19.59 -5.41
CA GLU A 218 -10.49 21.03 -5.16
C GLU A 218 -10.94 21.33 -3.72
N GLN A 219 -11.27 20.29 -2.95
CA GLN A 219 -11.73 20.43 -1.57
C GLN A 219 -10.58 20.22 -0.58
N PRO A 220 -10.63 20.86 0.61
CA PRO A 220 -9.68 20.65 1.68
C PRO A 220 -9.55 19.18 2.08
N GLU A 221 -8.32 18.75 2.38
CA GLU A 221 -8.01 17.38 2.80
C GLU A 221 -7.71 17.34 4.31
N PRO A 222 -8.66 16.91 5.17
CA PRO A 222 -8.49 16.92 6.62
C PRO A 222 -7.38 15.96 7.09
N ALA A 223 -7.08 14.90 6.34
CA ALA A 223 -6.03 13.94 6.63
C ALA A 223 -4.71 14.25 5.91
N TRP A 224 -4.43 15.53 5.59
CA TRP A 224 -3.26 15.96 4.83
C TRP A 224 -1.90 15.47 5.36
N ARG A 225 -1.77 15.19 6.67
CA ARG A 225 -0.54 14.62 7.24
C ARG A 225 -0.29 13.18 6.82
N LEU A 226 -1.35 12.45 6.51
CA LEU A 226 -1.31 11.06 6.05
C LEU A 226 -1.12 10.97 4.52
N ASN A 227 -1.32 12.08 3.80
CA ASN A 227 -1.27 12.16 2.34
C ASN A 227 -2.08 11.04 1.67
N PRO A 228 -3.38 10.91 1.98
CA PRO A 228 -4.21 9.80 1.50
C PRO A 228 -4.41 9.81 -0.04
N TRP A 229 -4.21 10.97 -0.67
CA TRP A 229 -4.55 11.19 -2.08
C TRP A 229 -3.44 11.86 -2.86
N ARG A 230 -3.05 11.22 -3.97
CA ARG A 230 -2.26 11.68 -5.14
C ARG A 230 -0.97 12.48 -4.96
N GLY A 231 -0.82 13.31 -3.94
CA GLY A 231 0.34 14.16 -3.70
C GLY A 231 0.54 14.41 -2.22
N ALA A 232 1.76 14.77 -1.87
CA ALA A 232 2.14 15.15 -0.53
C ALA A 232 1.81 16.62 -0.28
N ASP A 233 1.16 16.91 0.84
CA ASP A 233 0.99 18.28 1.29
C ASP A 233 2.36 18.90 1.62
N LEU A 234 2.60 20.15 1.24
CA LEU A 234 3.91 20.78 1.47
C LEU A 234 4.27 20.88 2.96
N ALA A 235 3.28 21.04 3.84
CA ALA A 235 3.51 21.05 5.28
C ALA A 235 3.85 19.65 5.83
N SER A 236 3.44 18.57 5.14
CA SER A 236 3.61 17.20 5.62
C SER A 236 5.08 16.76 5.71
N PHE A 237 6.00 17.39 4.96
CA PHE A 237 7.44 17.10 5.04
C PHE A 237 8.06 17.39 6.41
N VAL A 238 7.49 18.32 7.17
CA VAL A 238 7.98 18.73 8.50
C VAL A 238 6.93 18.58 9.60
N ALA A 239 5.74 18.08 9.24
CA ALA A 239 4.66 17.88 10.20
C ALA A 239 5.03 16.79 11.21
N VAL A 240 4.62 17.02 12.45
CA VAL A 240 4.75 16.09 13.57
C VAL A 240 3.39 15.82 14.19
N GLY A 241 3.31 14.71 14.91
CA GLY A 241 2.13 14.28 15.64
C GLY A 241 1.27 13.32 14.84
N GLU A 242 0.75 12.32 15.55
CA GLU A 242 -0.16 11.31 15.03
C GLU A 242 -1.34 11.96 14.30
N ALA A 243 -1.70 11.36 13.16
CA ALA A 243 -2.91 11.71 12.44
C ALA A 243 -3.76 10.45 12.28
N GLN A 244 -5.06 10.58 12.55
CA GLN A 244 -6.00 9.48 12.44
C GLN A 244 -6.71 9.53 11.09
N PRO A 245 -6.91 8.37 10.44
CA PRO A 245 -7.90 8.22 9.39
C PRO A 245 -9.26 8.78 9.82
N PRO A 246 -9.95 9.59 8.99
CA PRO A 246 -11.38 9.81 9.14
C PRO A 246 -12.15 8.50 9.35
N GLU A 247 -13.11 8.51 10.27
CA GLU A 247 -13.91 7.33 10.58
C GLU A 247 -14.64 6.81 9.33
N GLY A 248 -14.56 5.50 9.10
CA GLY A 248 -15.22 4.85 7.97
C GLY A 248 -14.62 5.15 6.58
N ALA A 249 -13.51 5.90 6.49
CA ALA A 249 -12.83 6.16 5.23
C ALA A 249 -11.81 5.07 4.91
N LEU A 250 -11.93 4.46 3.72
CA LEU A 250 -10.90 3.59 3.16
C LEU A 250 -9.76 4.46 2.60
N MET A 251 -8.57 4.42 3.21
CA MET A 251 -7.45 5.27 2.80
C MET A 251 -6.14 4.52 2.60
N ARG A 252 -5.41 4.96 1.58
CA ARG A 252 -4.04 4.57 1.28
C ARG A 252 -3.10 5.65 1.81
N ILE A 253 -2.32 5.37 2.86
CA ILE A 253 -1.57 6.37 3.63
C ILE A 253 -0.09 6.35 3.28
N HIS A 254 0.48 7.49 2.89
CA HIS A 254 1.90 7.67 2.59
C HIS A 254 2.45 8.99 3.17
N PRO A 255 2.59 9.10 4.51
CA PRO A 255 3.11 10.29 5.17
C PRO A 255 4.54 10.57 4.69
N THR A 256 4.86 11.83 4.42
CA THR A 256 6.16 12.20 3.83
C THR A 256 7.08 12.94 4.80
N ALA A 257 6.73 12.94 6.08
CA ALA A 257 7.52 13.57 7.13
C ALA A 257 8.98 13.09 7.09
N LEU A 258 9.92 14.04 7.13
CA LEU A 258 11.36 13.78 7.04
C LEU A 258 11.98 13.47 8.42
N GLY A 259 11.35 13.98 9.50
CA GLY A 259 11.95 14.05 10.83
C GLY A 259 12.94 15.20 10.95
N LEU A 260 12.92 15.90 12.08
CA LEU A 260 13.81 17.03 12.37
C LEU A 260 15.24 16.56 12.64
N VAL A 261 15.42 15.48 13.41
CA VAL A 261 16.75 14.95 13.74
C VAL A 261 17.46 14.45 12.48
N PRO A 262 16.83 13.64 11.60
CA PRO A 262 17.41 13.30 10.32
C PRO A 262 17.78 14.49 9.44
N LEU A 263 16.90 15.49 9.35
CA LEU A 263 17.13 16.67 8.52
C LEU A 263 18.33 17.49 9.03
N VAL A 264 18.43 17.69 10.34
CA VAL A 264 19.58 18.36 10.97
C VAL A 264 20.87 17.58 10.72
N LEU A 265 20.85 16.25 10.87
CA LEU A 265 22.02 15.43 10.55
C LEU A 265 22.39 15.54 9.06
N ALA A 266 21.43 15.47 8.15
CA ALA A 266 21.68 15.65 6.73
C ALA A 266 22.36 16.99 6.42
N LEU A 267 21.93 18.08 7.07
CA LEU A 267 22.57 19.40 6.97
C LEU A 267 24.01 19.41 7.52
N ILE A 268 24.25 18.77 8.66
CA ILE A 268 25.60 18.59 9.22
C ILE A 268 26.51 17.80 8.26
N GLY A 269 25.94 16.85 7.51
CA GLY A 269 26.62 16.10 6.45
C GLY A 269 27.11 16.95 5.28
N GLY A 270 26.62 18.19 5.16
CA GLY A 270 27.07 19.18 4.20
C GLY A 270 26.60 18.94 2.76
N ARG A 271 27.36 19.48 1.80
CA ARG A 271 27.02 19.41 0.37
C ARG A 271 27.23 18.00 -0.17
N HIS A 272 26.21 17.47 -0.83
CA HIS A 272 26.28 16.17 -1.52
C HIS A 272 25.21 16.10 -2.62
N PRO A 273 25.48 15.45 -3.78
CA PRO A 273 24.49 15.31 -4.86
C PRO A 273 23.18 14.63 -4.45
N LEU A 274 23.16 13.83 -3.37
CA LEU A 274 21.91 13.22 -2.88
C LEU A 274 20.88 14.24 -2.38
N TRP A 275 21.27 15.49 -2.10
CA TRP A 275 20.31 16.57 -1.88
C TRP A 275 19.43 16.81 -3.11
N LEU A 276 19.97 16.69 -4.33
CA LEU A 276 19.18 16.82 -5.55
C LEU A 276 18.17 15.69 -5.67
N ALA A 277 18.55 14.46 -5.29
CA ALA A 277 17.63 13.32 -5.27
C ALA A 277 16.51 13.51 -4.25
N LEU A 278 16.83 13.97 -3.03
CA LEU A 278 15.83 14.27 -2.01
C LEU A 278 14.88 15.40 -2.45
N LEU A 279 15.42 16.50 -2.96
CA LEU A 279 14.61 17.65 -3.42
C LEU A 279 13.74 17.29 -4.62
N ALA A 280 14.26 16.50 -5.58
CA ALA A 280 13.48 15.99 -6.70
C ALA A 280 12.36 15.05 -6.22
N ALA A 281 12.64 14.16 -5.26
CA ALA A 281 11.62 13.30 -4.67
C ALA A 281 10.54 14.12 -3.96
N MET A 282 10.91 15.12 -3.16
CA MET A 282 9.96 16.04 -2.51
C MET A 282 9.10 16.77 -3.54
N ALA A 283 9.72 17.38 -4.55
CA ALA A 283 9.02 18.11 -5.60
C ALA A 283 8.06 17.22 -6.38
N LEU A 284 8.46 16.01 -6.77
CA LEU A 284 7.58 15.07 -7.46
C LEU A 284 6.49 14.53 -6.55
N SER A 285 6.79 14.30 -5.27
CA SER A 285 5.86 13.72 -4.32
C SER A 285 4.69 14.61 -4.01
N ALA A 286 4.86 15.94 -4.11
CA ALA A 286 3.78 16.91 -3.90
C ALA A 286 2.61 16.75 -4.90
N GLY A 287 2.78 15.96 -5.97
CA GLY A 287 1.72 15.69 -6.93
C GLY A 287 1.47 16.86 -7.88
N PRO A 288 0.48 16.75 -8.79
CA PRO A 288 0.28 17.71 -9.87
C PRO A 288 -0.23 19.09 -9.40
N ARG A 289 -0.91 19.15 -8.25
CA ARG A 289 -1.43 20.37 -7.63
C ARG A 289 -0.86 20.48 -6.22
N LEU A 290 -0.42 21.67 -5.83
CA LEU A 290 0.18 21.90 -4.52
C LEU A 290 -0.91 22.21 -3.47
N SER A 291 -0.72 21.70 -2.27
CA SER A 291 -1.51 22.01 -1.08
C SER A 291 -0.62 22.36 0.11
N PHE A 292 -1.18 23.10 1.06
CA PHE A 292 -0.52 23.43 2.32
C PHE A 292 -1.49 23.31 3.49
N MET A 293 -1.15 22.45 4.45
CA MET A 293 -1.99 22.13 5.61
C MET A 293 -3.42 21.69 5.22
N GLY A 294 -3.54 20.94 4.13
CA GLY A 294 -4.81 20.44 3.61
C GLY A 294 -5.54 21.40 2.68
N GLU A 295 -5.12 22.66 2.59
CA GLU A 295 -5.73 23.65 1.73
C GLU A 295 -5.09 23.66 0.32
N PRO A 296 -5.88 23.56 -0.77
CA PRO A 296 -5.34 23.64 -2.12
C PRO A 296 -4.84 25.06 -2.42
N LEU A 297 -3.62 25.20 -2.95
CA LEU A 297 -3.03 26.50 -3.28
C LEU A 297 -3.45 27.04 -4.66
N GLY A 298 -4.17 26.24 -5.46
CA GLY A 298 -4.49 26.58 -6.85
C GLY A 298 -3.28 26.55 -7.80
N LEU A 299 -2.10 26.15 -7.32
CA LEU A 299 -0.86 26.11 -8.08
C LEU A 299 -0.59 24.73 -8.68
N ASP A 300 -0.19 24.71 -9.94
CA ASP A 300 0.32 23.50 -10.59
C ASP A 300 1.78 23.26 -10.24
N ASN A 301 2.16 21.99 -10.17
CA ASN A 301 3.53 21.58 -9.88
C ASN A 301 4.36 21.40 -11.17
N PRO A 302 5.35 22.26 -11.44
CA PRO A 302 6.17 22.15 -12.66
C PRO A 302 7.00 20.86 -12.71
N ALA A 303 7.43 20.32 -11.57
CA ALA A 303 8.21 19.07 -11.55
C ALA A 303 7.38 17.89 -12.06
N VAL A 304 6.12 17.80 -11.65
CA VAL A 304 5.20 16.75 -12.14
C VAL A 304 4.83 16.97 -13.60
N ARG A 305 4.66 18.21 -14.06
CA ARG A 305 4.44 18.50 -15.49
C ARG A 305 5.60 18.02 -16.35
N LEU A 306 6.85 18.24 -15.92
CA LEU A 306 8.03 17.73 -16.60
C LEU A 306 8.11 16.21 -16.53
N PHE A 307 7.81 15.62 -15.37
CA PHE A 307 7.80 14.17 -15.20
C PHE A 307 6.80 13.48 -16.12
N ARG A 308 5.63 14.09 -16.36
CA ARG A 308 4.60 13.61 -17.29
C ARG A 308 5.07 13.53 -18.76
N LEU A 309 6.21 14.11 -19.10
CA LEU A 309 6.84 13.93 -20.41
C LEU A 309 7.51 12.55 -20.56
N LEU A 310 7.73 11.84 -19.46
CA LEU A 310 8.29 10.49 -19.49
C LEU A 310 7.18 9.47 -19.84
N PRO A 311 7.47 8.49 -20.73
CA PRO A 311 6.55 7.40 -21.00
C PRO A 311 6.15 6.66 -19.72
N GLY A 312 4.85 6.42 -19.54
CA GLY A 312 4.32 5.73 -18.36
C GLY A 312 4.23 6.58 -17.09
N ALA A 313 4.59 7.87 -17.12
CA ALA A 313 4.45 8.75 -15.95
C ALA A 313 3.00 8.89 -15.45
N GLU A 314 2.02 8.71 -16.35
CA GLU A 314 0.59 8.73 -16.02
C GLU A 314 0.14 7.54 -15.15
N LEU A 315 0.94 6.47 -15.11
CA LEU A 315 0.71 5.31 -14.25
C LEU A 315 0.95 5.62 -12.77
N LEU A 316 1.72 6.69 -12.48
CA LEU A 316 1.93 7.17 -11.11
C LEU A 316 0.72 8.00 -10.66
N ASN A 317 -0.24 7.34 -10.01
CA ASN A 317 -1.43 7.98 -9.45
C ASN A 317 -1.25 8.43 -7.99
N HIS A 318 -0.30 7.86 -7.26
CA HIS A 318 0.04 8.21 -5.87
C HIS A 318 1.46 8.78 -5.78
N HIS A 319 1.61 10.09 -6.00
CA HIS A 319 2.93 10.72 -6.01
C HIS A 319 3.63 10.72 -4.65
N ALA A 320 2.90 10.74 -3.53
CA ALA A 320 3.49 10.71 -2.18
C ALA A 320 4.47 9.52 -2.01
N ARG A 321 4.22 8.40 -2.71
CA ARG A 321 5.10 7.21 -2.73
C ARG A 321 6.51 7.48 -3.24
N VAL A 322 6.72 8.53 -4.05
CA VAL A 322 8.06 8.95 -4.50
C VAL A 322 8.98 9.25 -3.30
N MET A 323 8.41 9.61 -2.15
CA MET A 323 9.20 9.81 -0.94
C MET A 323 9.83 8.54 -0.38
N LEU A 324 9.42 7.33 -0.79
CA LEU A 324 10.17 6.11 -0.48
C LEU A 324 11.63 6.22 -0.99
N ILE A 325 11.82 6.78 -2.19
CA ILE A 325 13.17 7.05 -2.75
C ILE A 325 13.83 8.23 -2.03
N GLY A 326 13.07 9.29 -1.75
CA GLY A 326 13.54 10.45 -1.00
C GLY A 326 14.10 10.07 0.38
N GLN A 327 13.45 9.14 1.09
CA GLN A 327 13.88 8.67 2.40
C GLN A 327 15.19 7.87 2.34
N LEU A 328 15.46 7.13 1.26
CA LEU A 328 16.77 6.51 1.05
C LEU A 328 17.89 7.57 0.88
N ALA A 329 17.60 8.64 0.15
CA ALA A 329 18.53 9.76 -0.01
C ALA A 329 18.76 10.49 1.33
N LEU A 330 17.70 10.76 2.09
CA LEU A 330 17.78 11.35 3.42
C LEU A 330 18.57 10.46 4.38
N ALA A 331 18.34 9.15 4.38
CA ALA A 331 19.06 8.18 5.21
C ALA A 331 20.57 8.25 4.98
N ALA A 332 20.96 8.27 3.70
CA ALA A 332 22.36 8.40 3.30
C ALA A 332 22.98 9.73 3.74
N LEU A 333 22.28 10.85 3.58
CA LEU A 333 22.74 12.18 4.02
C LEU A 333 22.88 12.25 5.54
N ALA A 334 21.85 11.82 6.28
CA ALA A 334 21.84 11.81 7.74
C ALA A 334 22.92 10.90 8.32
N ALA A 335 23.15 9.73 7.72
CA ALA A 335 24.22 8.83 8.13
C ALA A 335 25.62 9.44 7.97
N ARG A 336 25.86 10.21 6.89
CA ARG A 336 27.11 10.96 6.74
C ARG A 336 27.24 12.07 7.79
N GLY A 337 26.16 12.81 8.03
CA GLY A 337 26.10 13.80 9.10
C GLY A 337 26.41 13.25 10.48
N ALA A 338 25.91 12.05 10.79
CA ALA A 338 26.19 11.36 12.04
C ALA A 338 27.68 11.02 12.21
N VAL A 339 28.38 10.63 11.13
CA VAL A 339 29.84 10.42 11.16
C VAL A 339 30.56 11.75 11.39
N THR A 340 30.19 12.80 10.66
CA THR A 340 30.78 14.14 10.84
C THR A 340 30.60 14.67 12.26
N LEU A 341 29.41 14.47 12.85
CA LEU A 341 29.12 14.87 14.22
C LEU A 341 29.93 14.03 15.20
N ALA A 342 29.94 12.70 15.06
CA ALA A 342 30.65 11.77 15.92
C ALA A 342 32.17 12.03 15.96
N ALA A 343 32.76 12.50 14.86
CA ALA A 343 34.19 12.85 14.79
C ALA A 343 34.60 13.96 15.77
N ARG A 344 33.65 14.71 16.35
CA ARG A 344 33.93 15.69 17.42
C ARG A 344 34.23 15.04 18.78
N TRP A 345 33.99 13.74 18.93
CA TRP A 345 34.26 12.98 20.16
C TRP A 345 35.09 11.71 19.87
N PRO A 346 36.41 11.86 19.64
CA PRO A 346 37.29 10.74 19.36
C PRO A 346 37.22 9.63 20.43
N GLY A 347 37.15 8.37 20.01
CA GLY A 347 37.04 7.19 20.88
C GLY A 347 35.63 6.94 21.43
N ARG A 348 34.63 7.77 21.08
CA ARG A 348 33.22 7.60 21.46
C ARG A 348 32.28 7.60 20.26
N GLU A 349 32.81 7.49 19.05
CA GLU A 349 32.07 7.66 17.80
C GLU A 349 30.91 6.69 17.70
N GLY A 350 31.15 5.41 18.03
CA GLY A 350 30.11 4.39 18.04
C GLY A 350 28.97 4.72 19.01
N ARG A 351 29.28 5.21 20.22
CA ARG A 351 28.25 5.60 21.20
C ARG A 351 27.43 6.79 20.73
N VAL A 352 28.07 7.79 20.12
CA VAL A 352 27.38 8.95 19.54
C VAL A 352 26.45 8.50 18.41
N GLN A 353 26.93 7.66 17.49
CA GLN A 353 26.11 7.15 16.39
C GLN A 353 24.92 6.30 16.89
N THR A 354 25.12 5.46 17.91
CA THR A 354 24.02 4.72 18.55
C THR A 354 23.02 5.67 19.21
N ALA A 355 23.48 6.69 19.94
CA ALA A 355 22.59 7.68 20.54
C ALA A 355 21.76 8.43 19.49
N LEU A 356 22.37 8.81 18.37
CA LEU A 356 21.68 9.45 17.25
C LEU A 356 20.66 8.51 16.60
N ALA A 357 21.00 7.23 16.41
CA ALA A 357 20.05 6.24 15.89
C ALA A 357 18.86 6.05 16.84
N LEU A 358 19.09 5.98 18.15
CA LEU A 358 18.03 5.91 19.16
C LEU A 358 17.17 7.17 19.19
N LEU A 359 17.77 8.35 19.01
CA LEU A 359 17.05 9.62 18.95
C LEU A 359 16.13 9.69 17.72
N ILE A 360 16.62 9.26 16.55
CA ILE A 360 15.80 9.13 15.34
C ILE A 360 14.68 8.11 15.56
N ALA A 361 14.99 6.97 16.17
CA ALA A 361 13.99 5.96 16.47
C ALA A 361 12.88 6.51 17.38
N ALA A 362 13.25 7.25 18.43
CA ALA A 362 12.30 7.89 19.33
C ALA A 362 11.45 8.94 18.61
N GLU A 363 12.07 9.83 17.82
CA GLU A 363 11.34 10.83 17.03
C GLU A 363 10.35 10.19 16.07
N LEU A 364 10.81 9.28 15.20
CA LEU A 364 9.95 8.69 14.17
C LEU A 364 8.89 7.76 14.79
N SER A 365 9.16 7.12 15.92
CA SER A 365 8.18 6.26 16.59
C SER A 365 7.10 7.05 17.34
N LEU A 366 7.42 8.25 17.85
CA LEU A 366 6.52 9.01 18.73
C LEU A 366 5.89 10.23 18.06
N LEU A 367 6.59 10.85 17.11
CA LEU A 367 6.22 12.12 16.50
C LEU A 367 5.88 12.01 15.02
N SER A 368 6.01 10.83 14.41
CA SER A 368 5.54 10.59 13.04
C SER A 368 4.00 10.69 12.96
N PRO A 369 3.44 11.13 11.81
CA PRO A 369 2.00 11.02 11.55
C PRO A 369 1.45 9.60 11.67
N THR A 370 2.30 8.59 11.47
CA THR A 370 2.00 7.18 11.71
C THR A 370 3.02 6.65 12.72
N PRO A 371 2.79 6.84 14.03
CA PRO A 371 3.71 6.43 15.07
C PRO A 371 3.72 4.91 15.25
N LEU A 372 4.69 4.41 16.02
CA LEU A 372 4.68 3.04 16.52
C LEU A 372 4.01 2.98 17.90
N PRO A 373 3.25 1.90 18.20
CA PRO A 373 3.03 0.71 17.39
C PRO A 373 2.17 0.96 16.15
N LEU A 374 2.39 0.14 15.11
CA LEU A 374 1.44 0.09 14.00
C LEU A 374 0.05 -0.31 14.53
N PRO A 375 -1.03 0.23 13.95
CA PRO A 375 -2.38 -0.16 14.32
C PRO A 375 -2.58 -1.66 14.09
N THR A 376 -3.57 -2.22 14.79
CA THR A 376 -3.93 -3.63 14.64
C THR A 376 -5.40 -3.78 14.34
N THR A 377 -5.73 -4.70 13.44
CA THR A 377 -7.10 -5.03 13.05
C THR A 377 -7.44 -6.45 13.49
N SER A 378 -8.66 -6.64 13.99
CA SER A 378 -9.15 -7.97 14.38
C SER A 378 -9.29 -8.89 13.16
N ALA A 379 -8.84 -10.13 13.30
CA ALA A 379 -9.07 -11.18 12.32
C ALA A 379 -10.47 -11.81 12.43
N HIS A 380 -11.28 -11.36 13.40
CA HIS A 380 -12.63 -11.86 13.62
C HIS A 380 -13.48 -11.75 12.35
N ILE A 381 -14.21 -12.84 12.05
CA ILE A 381 -15.28 -12.84 11.07
C ILE A 381 -16.58 -13.00 11.85
N ASP A 382 -17.53 -12.12 11.59
CA ASP A 382 -18.80 -12.13 12.31
C ASP A 382 -19.57 -13.44 12.04
N PRO A 383 -20.23 -14.05 13.05
CA PRO A 383 -20.93 -15.33 12.92
C PRO A 383 -21.99 -15.38 11.81
N LEU A 384 -22.56 -14.23 11.44
CA LEU A 384 -23.49 -14.09 10.31
C LEU A 384 -22.94 -14.72 9.03
N TRP A 385 -21.65 -14.52 8.74
CA TRP A 385 -21.02 -15.02 7.53
C TRP A 385 -20.86 -16.53 7.52
N SER A 386 -20.63 -17.15 8.68
CA SER A 386 -20.59 -18.61 8.79
C SER A 386 -21.96 -19.26 8.54
N ALA A 387 -23.06 -18.56 8.84
CA ALA A 387 -24.42 -19.05 8.59
C ALA A 387 -24.76 -19.17 7.08
N LEU A 388 -23.96 -18.55 6.20
CA LEU A 388 -24.18 -18.57 4.75
C LEU A 388 -23.59 -19.79 4.05
N LYS A 389 -22.84 -20.64 4.76
CA LYS A 389 -22.10 -21.77 4.18
C LYS A 389 -23.00 -22.69 3.37
N ASP A 390 -24.21 -22.95 3.84
CA ASP A 390 -25.13 -23.91 3.22
C ASP A 390 -26.11 -23.27 2.23
N VAL A 391 -26.05 -21.95 2.03
CA VAL A 391 -26.90 -21.26 1.06
C VAL A 391 -26.35 -21.44 -0.36
N PRO A 392 -27.14 -21.98 -1.32
CA PRO A 392 -26.70 -22.11 -2.70
C PRO A 392 -26.75 -20.76 -3.41
N GLY A 393 -25.79 -20.50 -4.30
CA GLY A 393 -25.70 -19.27 -5.10
C GLY A 393 -24.71 -18.24 -4.55
N ALA A 394 -24.69 -17.05 -5.16
CA ALA A 394 -23.80 -15.96 -4.78
C ALA A 394 -24.35 -15.15 -3.60
N VAL A 395 -23.46 -14.57 -2.80
CA VAL A 395 -23.83 -13.67 -1.69
C VAL A 395 -23.72 -12.22 -2.17
N LEU A 396 -24.76 -11.42 -1.94
CA LEU A 396 -24.76 -9.98 -2.22
C LEU A 396 -24.67 -9.20 -0.89
N PRO A 397 -23.50 -8.65 -0.54
CA PRO A 397 -23.35 -7.83 0.66
C PRO A 397 -23.82 -6.41 0.40
N LEU A 398 -24.72 -5.88 1.23
CA LEU A 398 -25.29 -4.55 1.06
C LEU A 398 -25.14 -3.70 2.33
N PRO A 399 -24.93 -2.38 2.17
CA PRO A 399 -24.66 -1.67 0.90
C PRO A 399 -23.25 -1.98 0.35
N LEU A 400 -23.03 -1.84 -0.98
CA LEU A 400 -21.73 -2.09 -1.61
C LEU A 400 -20.81 -0.84 -1.63
N ALA A 401 -21.37 0.35 -1.37
CA ALA A 401 -20.64 1.61 -1.31
C ALA A 401 -21.40 2.64 -0.47
N GLY A 402 -20.68 3.66 -0.01
CA GLY A 402 -21.23 4.80 0.72
C GLY A 402 -20.41 5.16 1.97
N PRO A 403 -20.72 6.29 2.63
CA PRO A 403 -20.12 6.66 3.91
C PRO A 403 -20.18 5.52 4.94
N GLY A 404 -19.05 5.20 5.57
CA GLY A 404 -18.96 4.15 6.59
C GLY A 404 -19.00 2.71 6.06
N VAL A 405 -19.10 2.50 4.74
CA VAL A 405 -19.17 1.16 4.14
C VAL A 405 -17.76 0.65 3.82
N HIS A 406 -17.33 -0.39 4.51
CA HIS A 406 -16.05 -1.04 4.22
C HIS A 406 -16.16 -2.04 3.07
N THR A 407 -15.81 -1.61 1.86
CA THR A 407 -16.01 -2.37 0.61
C THR A 407 -15.19 -3.66 0.53
N GLN A 408 -14.02 -3.72 1.15
CA GLN A 408 -13.15 -4.93 1.07
C GLN A 408 -13.36 -5.93 2.21
N ARG A 409 -14.07 -5.56 3.29
CA ARG A 409 -14.25 -6.44 4.45
C ARG A 409 -15.12 -7.66 4.11
N PRO A 410 -16.23 -7.54 3.35
CA PRO A 410 -16.95 -8.69 2.82
C PRO A 410 -16.08 -9.70 2.08
N LEU A 411 -15.09 -9.23 1.29
CA LEU A 411 -14.16 -10.13 0.58
C LEU A 411 -13.39 -11.00 1.58
N TYR A 412 -12.86 -10.40 2.64
CA TYR A 412 -12.18 -11.14 3.71
C TYR A 412 -13.12 -12.08 4.49
N GLU A 413 -14.36 -11.66 4.75
CA GLU A 413 -15.38 -12.43 5.47
C GLU A 413 -15.90 -13.62 4.64
N GLN A 414 -15.79 -13.56 3.30
CA GLN A 414 -16.14 -14.63 2.37
C GLN A 414 -15.57 -15.99 2.74
N ARG A 415 -14.36 -15.98 3.33
CA ARG A 415 -13.62 -17.18 3.74
C ARG A 415 -14.37 -18.04 4.75
N ALA A 416 -15.38 -17.48 5.43
CA ALA A 416 -16.23 -18.24 6.34
C ALA A 416 -17.24 -19.15 5.61
N HIS A 417 -17.61 -18.84 4.37
CA HIS A 417 -18.64 -19.58 3.61
C HIS A 417 -18.20 -20.07 2.23
N GLY A 418 -17.14 -19.49 1.63
CA GLY A 418 -16.56 -19.93 0.36
C GLY A 418 -17.49 -19.78 -0.86
N ARG A 419 -18.52 -18.92 -0.78
CA ARG A 419 -19.46 -18.67 -1.89
C ARG A 419 -19.05 -17.43 -2.67
N PRO A 420 -19.26 -17.38 -4.00
CA PRO A 420 -19.02 -16.17 -4.78
C PRO A 420 -19.73 -14.94 -4.20
N LEU A 421 -19.07 -13.78 -4.24
CA LEU A 421 -19.64 -12.50 -3.87
C LEU A 421 -20.06 -11.73 -5.12
N ARG A 422 -21.28 -11.18 -5.11
CA ARG A 422 -21.73 -10.16 -6.07
C ARG A 422 -21.19 -8.79 -5.66
N LEU A 423 -19.87 -8.69 -5.64
CA LEU A 423 -19.11 -7.49 -5.26
C LEU A 423 -17.88 -7.41 -6.17
N SER A 424 -17.67 -6.26 -6.81
CA SER A 424 -16.44 -6.02 -7.56
C SER A 424 -15.36 -5.44 -6.64
N PRO A 425 -14.18 -6.07 -6.52
CA PRO A 425 -13.07 -5.54 -5.73
C PRO A 425 -12.44 -4.28 -6.36
N ASN A 426 -12.59 -4.10 -7.69
CA ASN A 426 -12.03 -2.96 -8.42
C ASN A 426 -13.04 -1.84 -8.67
N ARG A 427 -14.35 -2.12 -8.53
CA ARG A 427 -15.43 -1.16 -8.77
C ARG A 427 -16.44 -1.19 -7.62
N PRO A 428 -16.15 -0.54 -6.49
CA PRO A 428 -17.10 -0.41 -5.40
C PRO A 428 -18.45 0.14 -5.87
N GLY A 429 -19.55 -0.46 -5.42
CA GLY A 429 -20.90 -0.05 -5.83
C GLY A 429 -21.37 -0.61 -7.18
N ASP A 430 -20.50 -1.30 -7.94
CA ASP A 430 -20.87 -1.96 -9.19
C ASP A 430 -21.79 -3.16 -8.93
N LEU A 431 -23.00 -3.09 -9.49
CA LEU A 431 -24.02 -4.13 -9.40
C LEU A 431 -23.94 -5.13 -10.56
N GLY A 432 -23.11 -4.87 -11.58
CA GLY A 432 -23.06 -5.68 -12.79
C GLY A 432 -24.44 -5.84 -13.43
N GLU A 433 -24.84 -7.09 -13.65
CA GLU A 433 -26.16 -7.46 -14.23
C GLU A 433 -27.36 -6.98 -13.40
N LEU A 434 -27.16 -6.68 -12.11
CA LEU A 434 -28.20 -6.17 -11.22
C LEU A 434 -28.39 -4.65 -11.29
N GLN A 435 -27.67 -3.95 -12.18
CA GLN A 435 -27.75 -2.49 -12.25
C GLN A 435 -29.13 -1.98 -12.68
N ASP A 436 -29.91 -2.78 -13.41
CA ASP A 436 -31.27 -2.42 -13.82
C ASP A 436 -32.35 -2.87 -12.82
N ASP A 437 -32.03 -3.78 -11.89
CA ASP A 437 -32.96 -4.26 -10.87
C ASP A 437 -33.31 -3.13 -9.87
N PRO A 438 -34.59 -2.72 -9.75
CA PRO A 438 -34.98 -1.63 -8.86
C PRO A 438 -34.70 -1.91 -7.37
N THR A 439 -34.85 -3.17 -6.94
CA THR A 439 -34.62 -3.59 -5.55
C THR A 439 -33.13 -3.52 -5.22
N ALA A 440 -32.29 -4.10 -6.06
CA ALA A 440 -30.83 -4.10 -5.90
C ALA A 440 -30.26 -2.67 -5.89
N ARG A 441 -30.74 -1.80 -6.79
CA ARG A 441 -30.36 -0.38 -6.78
C ARG A 441 -30.74 0.33 -5.50
N TRP A 442 -31.97 0.16 -5.03
CA TRP A 442 -32.41 0.76 -3.76
C TRP A 442 -31.51 0.28 -2.61
N LEU A 443 -31.36 -1.03 -2.44
CA LEU A 443 -30.54 -1.61 -1.37
C LEU A 443 -29.07 -1.18 -1.43
N ASN A 444 -28.50 -1.01 -2.63
CA ASN A 444 -27.13 -0.54 -2.78
C ASN A 444 -26.94 0.92 -2.34
N THR A 445 -28.01 1.69 -2.31
CA THR A 445 -27.98 3.12 -1.95
C THR A 445 -28.34 3.41 -0.49
N LEU A 446 -28.53 2.39 0.35
CA LEU A 446 -28.91 2.53 1.77
C LEU A 446 -27.93 3.40 2.58
N ALA A 447 -26.63 3.34 2.28
CA ALA A 447 -25.62 4.18 2.94
C ALA A 447 -25.58 5.62 2.41
N LEU A 448 -26.26 5.95 1.31
CA LEU A 448 -26.16 7.26 0.69
C LEU A 448 -27.12 8.27 1.33
N PRO A 449 -26.67 9.53 1.60
CA PRO A 449 -27.55 10.58 2.14
C PRO A 449 -28.79 10.87 1.29
N ARG A 450 -28.71 10.59 -0.02
CA ARG A 450 -29.83 10.66 -0.97
C ARG A 450 -29.94 9.35 -1.73
N GLY A 451 -30.27 8.28 -1.01
CA GLY A 451 -30.51 6.97 -1.60
C GLY A 451 -31.68 6.96 -2.59
N ALA A 452 -31.71 5.95 -3.46
CA ALA A 452 -32.87 5.69 -4.31
C ALA A 452 -34.08 5.36 -3.42
N ARG A 453 -35.28 5.67 -3.91
CA ARG A 453 -36.50 5.31 -3.19
C ARG A 453 -36.71 3.80 -3.26
N PRO A 454 -37.24 3.16 -2.19
CA PRO A 454 -37.68 1.78 -2.29
C PRO A 454 -38.73 1.66 -3.40
N PRO A 455 -38.64 0.63 -4.27
CA PRO A 455 -39.67 0.38 -5.26
C PRO A 455 -41.01 0.06 -4.57
N GLU A 456 -42.13 0.28 -5.26
CA GLU A 456 -43.48 0.06 -4.68
C GLU A 456 -43.72 -1.42 -4.33
N SER A 457 -43.16 -2.33 -5.14
CA SER A 457 -43.21 -3.77 -4.95
C SER A 457 -41.79 -4.35 -4.99
N PRO A 458 -41.01 -4.20 -3.90
CA PRO A 458 -39.66 -4.77 -3.84
C PRO A 458 -39.76 -6.30 -3.88
N SER A 459 -38.93 -6.93 -4.71
CA SER A 459 -38.98 -8.36 -4.98
C SER A 459 -37.58 -8.97 -5.03
N TRP A 460 -37.51 -10.23 -4.61
CA TRP A 460 -36.29 -11.04 -4.67
C TRP A 460 -36.08 -11.69 -6.04
N ALA A 461 -37.08 -11.64 -6.94
CA ALA A 461 -37.06 -12.38 -8.21
C ALA A 461 -35.86 -12.02 -9.11
N GLY A 462 -35.60 -10.73 -9.35
CA GLY A 462 -34.46 -10.31 -10.19
C GLY A 462 -33.09 -10.66 -9.58
N LEU A 463 -33.00 -10.66 -8.24
CA LEU A 463 -31.82 -11.14 -7.52
C LEU A 463 -31.63 -12.66 -7.72
N ALA A 464 -32.72 -13.44 -7.66
CA ALA A 464 -32.71 -14.89 -7.87
C ALA A 464 -32.30 -15.25 -9.31
N GLU A 465 -32.83 -14.53 -10.30
CA GLU A 465 -32.49 -14.69 -11.73
C GLU A 465 -31.00 -14.41 -11.97
N ALA A 466 -30.43 -13.43 -11.28
CA ALA A 466 -28.99 -13.15 -11.27
C ALA A 466 -28.18 -14.14 -10.40
N GLY A 467 -28.75 -15.26 -9.96
CA GLY A 467 -28.05 -16.29 -9.18
C GLY A 467 -27.62 -15.85 -7.79
N VAL A 468 -28.24 -14.82 -7.21
CA VAL A 468 -28.03 -14.46 -5.80
C VAL A 468 -28.76 -15.49 -4.93
N GLY A 469 -28.02 -16.11 -4.03
CA GLY A 469 -28.53 -17.05 -3.03
C GLY A 469 -28.93 -16.38 -1.72
N ALA A 470 -28.17 -15.38 -1.30
CA ALA A 470 -28.45 -14.60 -0.10
C ALA A 470 -28.08 -13.13 -0.26
N VAL A 471 -28.88 -12.28 0.38
CA VAL A 471 -28.56 -10.87 0.61
C VAL A 471 -28.17 -10.68 2.06
N VAL A 472 -27.00 -10.09 2.29
CA VAL A 472 -26.48 -9.78 3.63
C VAL A 472 -26.56 -8.29 3.84
N VAL A 473 -27.25 -7.86 4.89
CA VAL A 473 -27.42 -6.43 5.23
C VAL A 473 -26.73 -6.15 6.56
N ARG A 474 -25.90 -5.12 6.60
CA ARG A 474 -25.23 -4.67 7.83
C ARG A 474 -26.26 -4.17 8.85
N GLU A 475 -25.95 -4.37 10.13
CA GLU A 475 -26.82 -4.07 11.28
C GLU A 475 -27.55 -2.71 11.19
N ALA A 476 -26.82 -1.66 10.81
CA ALA A 476 -27.36 -0.30 10.68
C ALA A 476 -28.54 -0.15 9.70
N TYR A 477 -28.73 -1.09 8.76
CA TYR A 477 -29.77 -1.03 7.72
C TYR A 477 -30.81 -2.15 7.83
N VAL A 478 -30.72 -3.02 8.84
CA VAL A 478 -31.60 -4.20 8.97
C VAL A 478 -33.06 -3.80 9.17
N GLU A 479 -33.33 -2.78 9.98
CA GLU A 479 -34.70 -2.32 10.26
C GLU A 479 -35.40 -1.80 9.01
N GLU A 480 -34.71 -0.97 8.22
CA GLU A 480 -35.24 -0.42 6.96
C GLU A 480 -35.58 -1.52 5.95
N VAL A 481 -34.68 -2.50 5.79
CA VAL A 481 -34.90 -3.63 4.87
C VAL A 481 -36.04 -4.52 5.37
N THR A 482 -36.09 -4.80 6.67
CA THR A 482 -37.15 -5.62 7.29
C THR A 482 -38.53 -5.02 7.09
N ALA A 483 -38.65 -3.69 7.20
CA ALA A 483 -39.92 -2.98 7.02
C ALA A 483 -40.51 -3.10 5.60
N ARG A 484 -39.70 -3.47 4.60
CA ARG A 484 -40.10 -3.53 3.18
C ARG A 484 -40.11 -4.94 2.60
N LEU A 485 -39.13 -5.76 2.97
CA LEU A 485 -38.91 -7.10 2.43
C LEU A 485 -39.25 -8.23 3.42
N GLY A 486 -39.74 -7.87 4.61
CA GLY A 486 -40.11 -8.81 5.66
C GLY A 486 -38.92 -9.27 6.51
N PRO A 487 -39.16 -10.13 7.52
CA PRO A 487 -38.12 -10.56 8.46
C PRO A 487 -36.99 -11.32 7.75
N PRO A 488 -35.75 -11.18 8.24
CA PRO A 488 -34.61 -11.95 7.75
C PRO A 488 -34.73 -13.43 8.13
N ASP A 489 -34.06 -14.29 7.36
CA ASP A 489 -33.99 -15.73 7.64
C ASP A 489 -32.97 -16.03 8.73
N VAL A 490 -31.95 -15.18 8.89
CA VAL A 490 -30.97 -15.24 9.98
C VAL A 490 -30.61 -13.85 10.47
N THR A 491 -30.50 -13.69 11.78
CA THR A 491 -29.94 -12.50 12.44
C THR A 491 -28.84 -12.94 13.39
N ALA A 492 -27.68 -12.29 13.31
CA ALA A 492 -26.52 -12.56 14.16
C ALA A 492 -25.69 -11.29 14.33
N GLN A 493 -24.61 -11.36 15.11
CA GLN A 493 -23.66 -10.25 15.17
C GLN A 493 -23.17 -9.90 13.75
N GLY A 494 -23.11 -8.59 13.44
CA GLY A 494 -22.72 -8.06 12.13
C GLY A 494 -23.89 -7.71 11.20
N GLY A 495 -25.12 -8.18 11.48
CA GLY A 495 -26.32 -7.82 10.73
C GLY A 495 -27.32 -8.96 10.54
N ALA A 496 -27.95 -9.00 9.37
CA ALA A 496 -28.94 -10.02 9.03
C ALA A 496 -28.82 -10.48 7.58
N ALA A 497 -29.36 -11.66 7.26
CA ALA A 497 -29.40 -12.16 5.89
C ALA A 497 -30.77 -12.72 5.49
N TRP A 498 -31.09 -12.56 4.21
CA TRP A 498 -32.29 -13.06 3.55
C TRP A 498 -31.89 -14.08 2.50
N TRP A 499 -32.54 -15.24 2.49
CA TRP A 499 -32.41 -16.27 1.47
C TRP A 499 -33.29 -15.91 0.29
N VAL A 500 -32.66 -15.80 -0.86
CA VAL A 500 -33.33 -15.41 -2.11
C VAL A 500 -33.99 -16.63 -2.76
N SER A 501 -33.40 -17.81 -2.61
CA SER A 501 -33.84 -19.07 -3.25
C SER A 501 -35.09 -19.73 -2.62
N GLY A 502 -35.78 -19.05 -1.71
CA GLY A 502 -36.99 -19.56 -1.05
C GLY A 502 -38.16 -18.56 -0.99
N ARG A 503 -38.08 -17.44 -1.72
CA ARG A 503 -39.02 -16.32 -1.64
C ARG A 503 -39.60 -15.92 -2.98
#